data_AF-A0A9D4G6L9-F1
#
_entry.id   AF-A0A9D4G6L9-F1
#
_cell.length_a   1.000
_cell.length_b   1.000
_cell.length_c   1.000
_cell.angle_alpha   90.00
_cell.angle_beta   90.00
_cell.angle_gamma   90.00
#
_symmetry.space_group_name_H-M   'P 1'
#
loop_
_entity.id
_entity.type
_entity.pdbx_description
1 polymer ?
#
loop_
_entity_poly.entity_id
_entity_poly.type
_entity_poly.pdbx_seq_one_letter_code
_entity_poly.pdbx_strand_id
1 'polypeptide(L)' 'MEVGNYRGITVLPSLCQVMETIIRNMIQDCILNVQNPTLRGITSGSSPLNAAFILEEYYHECTDMKTPAHVVPLFA' A
#
# COMPACT_ATOMS: atom_id res chain seq x y z
N MET A 1 17.17 2.20 23.87
CA MET A 1 17.05 3.46 23.11
C MET A 1 16.95 3.04 21.66
N GLU A 2 15.75 3.05 21.07
CA GLU A 2 15.58 2.66 19.67
C GLU A 2 16.31 3.65 18.77
N VAL A 3 17.24 3.16 17.96
CA VAL A 3 17.95 3.97 16.98
C VAL A 3 16.95 4.28 15.87
N GLY A 4 16.36 5.47 15.87
CA GLY A 4 15.49 5.92 14.80
C GLY A 4 16.28 5.95 13.49
N ASN A 5 15.90 5.08 12.55
CA ASN A 5 16.48 5.09 11.21
C ASN A 5 16.07 6.39 10.49
N TYR A 6 17.03 7.31 10.34
CA TYR A 6 16.81 8.53 9.56
C TYR A 6 16.52 8.16 8.10
N ARG A 7 15.35 8.56 7.59
CA ARG A 7 15.03 8.51 6.16
C ARG A 7 15.28 9.89 5.55
N GLY A 8 16.29 10.00 4.69
CA GLY A 8 16.51 11.20 3.90
C GLY A 8 15.40 11.38 2.84
N ILE A 9 15.02 12.63 2.58
CA ILE A 9 14.08 12.99 1.52
C ILE A 9 14.86 13.67 0.39
N THR A 10 14.71 13.17 -0.83
CA THR A 10 15.29 13.81 -2.02
C THR A 10 14.26 14.74 -2.64
N VAL A 11 14.60 16.02 -2.75
CA VAL A 11 13.75 17.01 -3.41
C VAL A 11 14.11 17.07 -4.90
N LEU A 12 13.18 16.67 -5.76
CA LEU A 12 13.37 16.72 -7.21
C LEU A 12 13.15 18.14 -7.75
N PRO A 13 13.91 18.58 -8.77
CA PRO A 13 13.61 19.81 -9.50
C PRO A 13 12.20 19.79 -10.08
N SER A 14 11.57 20.96 -10.21
CA SER A 14 10.17 21.09 -10.66
C SER A 14 9.93 20.41 -12.02
N LEU A 15 10.89 20.51 -12.96
CA LEU A 15 10.79 19.84 -14.26
C LEU A 15 10.70 18.31 -14.11
N CYS A 16 11.49 17.72 -13.23
CA CYS A 16 11.47 16.28 -12.96
C CYS A 16 10.12 15.85 -12.35
N GLN A 17 9.54 16.66 -11.47
CA GLN A 17 8.22 16.39 -10.89
C GLN A 17 7.11 16.43 -11.95
N VAL A 18 7.19 17.37 -12.90
CA VAL A 18 6.26 17.44 -14.04
C VAL A 18 6.40 16.20 -14.93
N MET A 19 7.63 15.81 -15.28
CA MET A 19 7.86 14.60 -16.08
C MET A 19 7.37 13.34 -15.36
N GLU A 20 7.61 13.21 -14.06
CA GLU A 20 7.12 12.09 -13.25
C GLU A 20 5.60 12.03 -13.27
N THR A 21 4.92 13.17 -13.16
CA THR A 21 3.46 13.23 -13.18
C THR A 21 2.90 12.79 -14.53
N ILE A 22 3.51 13.22 -15.65
CA ILE A 22 3.11 12.81 -16.99
C ILE A 22 3.27 11.30 -17.16
N ILE A 23 4.45 10.76 -16.80
CA ILE A 23 4.73 9.33 -16.91
C ILE A 23 3.75 8.53 -16.04
N ARG A 24 3.54 8.95 -14.78
CA ARG A 24 2.62 8.32 -13.84
C ARG A 24 1.21 8.23 -14.42
N ASN A 25 0.70 9.32 -15.00
CA ASN A 25 -0.63 9.33 -15.62
C ASN A 25 -0.72 8.40 -16.84
N MET A 26 0.35 8.28 -17.63
CA MET A 26 0.37 7.37 -18.79
C MET A 26 0.35 5.90 -18.39
N ILE A 27 0.98 5.54 -17.27
CA ILE A 27 1.10 4.13 -16.83
C ILE A 27 0.04 3.74 -15.78
N GLN A 28 -0.68 4.70 -15.21
CA GLN A 28 -1.66 4.50 -14.14
C GLN A 28 -2.66 3.39 -14.50
N ASP A 29 -3.24 3.45 -15.70
CA ASP A 29 -4.23 2.48 -16.14
C ASP A 29 -3.64 1.07 -16.32
N CYS A 30 -2.38 0.97 -16.77
CA CYS A 30 -1.69 -0.32 -16.87
C CYS A 30 -1.44 -0.93 -15.48
N ILE A 31 -1.08 -0.11 -14.49
CA ILE A 31 -0.80 -0.57 -13.13
C ILE A 31 -2.10 -1.00 -12.45
N LEU A 32 -3.16 -0.18 -12.53
CA LEU A 32 -4.44 -0.46 -11.88
C LEU A 32 -5.07 -1.77 -12.38
N ASN A 33 -4.90 -2.10 -13.66
CA ASN A 33 -5.43 -3.34 -14.24
C ASN A 33 -4.68 -4.61 -13.79
N VAL A 34 -3.43 -4.50 -13.32
CA VAL A 34 -2.60 -5.64 -12.87
C VAL A 34 -2.55 -5.73 -11.34
N GLN A 35 -2.99 -4.69 -10.64
CA GLN A 35 -2.84 -4.59 -9.19
C GLN A 35 -3.79 -5.52 -8.43
N ASN A 36 -3.27 -6.20 -7.41
CA ASN A 36 -4.08 -7.03 -6.54
C ASN A 36 -5.14 -6.18 -5.82
N PRO A 37 -6.43 -6.55 -5.84
CA PRO A 37 -7.51 -5.80 -5.19
C PRO A 37 -7.34 -5.64 -3.67
N THR A 38 -6.48 -6.44 -3.03
CA THR A 38 -6.16 -6.32 -1.60
C THR A 38 -5.03 -5.32 -1.30
N LEU A 39 -4.27 -4.85 -2.31
CA LEU A 39 -3.26 -3.81 -2.15
C LEU A 39 -3.92 -2.42 -2.07
N ARG A 40 -4.09 -1.92 -0.84
CA ARG A 40 -4.86 -0.71 -0.50
C ARG A 40 -3.99 0.49 -0.08
N GLY A 41 -2.67 0.46 -0.33
CA GLY A 41 -1.74 1.53 0.08
C GLY A 41 -1.31 2.49 -1.04
N ILE A 42 -1.50 2.12 -2.30
CA ILE A 42 -0.97 2.84 -3.49
C ILE A 42 -2.07 3.03 -4.56
N THR A 43 -3.29 2.52 -4.32
CA THR A 43 -4.41 2.56 -5.26
C THR A 43 -5.28 3.80 -5.10
N SER A 44 -5.86 4.28 -6.20
CA SER A 44 -6.89 5.33 -6.15
C SER A 44 -8.12 4.86 -5.36
N GLY A 45 -8.63 5.70 -4.46
CA GLY A 45 -9.79 5.36 -3.62
C GLY A 45 -9.50 4.38 -2.48
N SER A 46 -8.22 4.08 -2.24
CA SER A 46 -7.80 3.27 -1.09
C SER A 46 -7.50 4.14 0.13
N SER A 47 -7.76 3.58 1.30
CA SER A 47 -7.50 4.20 2.60
C SER A 47 -6.87 3.17 3.52
N PRO A 48 -5.93 3.58 4.40
CA PRO A 48 -5.43 2.70 5.46
C PRO A 48 -6.55 2.07 6.28
N LEU A 49 -7.68 2.77 6.44
CA LEU A 49 -8.85 2.26 7.15
C LEU A 49 -9.49 1.05 6.45
N ASN A 50 -9.56 1.08 5.11
CA ASN A 50 -10.10 -0.04 4.34
C ASN A 50 -9.22 -1.29 4.44
N ALA A 51 -7.90 -1.10 4.62
CA ALA A 51 -6.98 -2.21 4.87
C ALA A 51 -7.17 -2.77 6.29
N ALA A 52 -7.39 -1.90 7.28
CA ALA A 52 -7.61 -2.30 8.67
C ALA A 52 -8.87 -3.15 8.83
N PHE A 53 -9.98 -2.79 8.17
CA PHE A 53 -11.23 -3.57 8.27
C PHE A 53 -11.08 -5.01 7.78
N ILE A 54 -10.35 -5.25 6.69
CA ILE A 54 -10.11 -6.60 6.17
C ILE A 54 -9.27 -7.42 7.17
N LEU A 55 -8.28 -6.80 7.79
CA LEU A 55 -7.45 -7.46 8.80
C LEU A 55 -8.23 -7.78 10.07
N GLU A 56 -9.11 -6.87 10.49
CA GLU A 56 -9.98 -7.05 11.64
C GLU A 56 -10.98 -8.19 11.41
N GLU A 57 -11.63 -8.23 10.24
CA GLU A 57 -12.55 -9.31 9.87
C GLU A 57 -11.83 -10.67 9.84
N TYR A 58 -10.65 -10.75 9.20
CA TYR A 58 -9.83 -11.97 9.20
C TYR A 58 -9.45 -12.42 10.61
N TYR A 59 -9.07 -11.48 11.48
CA TYR A 59 -8.71 -11.79 12.86
C TYR A 59 -9.91 -12.37 13.63
N HIS A 60 -11.10 -11.77 13.47
CA HIS A 60 -12.32 -12.27 14.08
C HIS A 60 -12.68 -13.67 13.60
N GLU A 61 -12.65 -13.94 12.28
CA GLU A 61 -12.92 -15.27 11.73
C GLU A 61 -11.96 -16.34 12.28
N CYS A 62 -10.66 -16.04 12.35
CA CYS A 62 -9.67 -16.96 12.91
C CYS A 62 -9.94 -17.22 14.41
N THR A 63 -10.34 -16.20 15.15
CA THR A 63 -10.67 -16.32 16.57
C THR A 63 -11.89 -17.22 16.78
N ASP A 64 -12.94 -17.06 15.97
CA ASP A 64 -14.16 -17.86 16.02
C ASP A 64 -13.91 -19.32 15.62
N MET A 65 -13.05 -19.54 14.61
CA MET A 65 -12.69 -20.88 14.14
C MET A 65 -11.58 -21.56 14.95
N LYS A 66 -11.00 -20.89 15.96
CA LYS A 66 -9.84 -21.35 16.75
C LYS A 66 -8.64 -21.72 15.88
N THR A 67 -8.44 -21.00 14.77
CA THR A 67 -7.30 -21.19 13.86
C THR A 67 -6.28 -20.06 14.05
N PRO A 68 -4.98 -20.35 13.91
CA PRO A 68 -3.96 -19.30 14.01
C PRO A 68 -4.04 -18.36 12.81
N ALA A 69 -4.12 -17.06 13.08
CA ALA A 69 -4.10 -16.01 12.07
C ALA A 69 -2.67 -15.78 11.57
N HIS A 70 -2.46 -15.82 10.25
CA HIS A 70 -1.18 -15.52 9.62
C HIS A 70 -1.34 -14.41 8.60
N VAL A 71 -0.78 -13.24 8.89
CA VAL A 71 -0.77 -12.11 7.97
C VAL A 71 0.63 -12.00 7.36
N VAL A 72 0.74 -12.17 6.05
CA VAL A 72 1.99 -11.97 5.31
C VAL A 72 1.87 -10.66 4.53
N PRO A 73 2.81 -9.72 4.70
CA PRO A 73 2.79 -8.53 3.87
C PRO A 73 3.21 -8.90 2.44
N LEU A 74 2.31 -8.68 1.49
CA LEU A 74 2.60 -8.78 0.06
C LEU A 74 3.39 -7.54 -0.36
N PHE A 75 4.72 -7.58 -0.17
CA PHE A 75 5.62 -6.65 -0.84
C PHE A 75 6.15 -7.34 -2.10
N ALA A 76 5.82 -6.79 -3.27
CA ALA A 76 6.48 -7.08 -4.54
C ALA A 76 7.56 -6.02 -4.80
#